data_AF-A0A316S355-F1
#
_entry.id   AF-A0A316S355-F1
#
_cell.length_a   1.000
_cell.length_b   1.000
_cell.length_c   1.000
_cell.angle_alpha   90.00
_cell.angle_beta   90.00
_cell.angle_gamma   90.00
#
_symmetry.space_group_name_H-M   'P 1'
#
loop_
_entity.id
_entity.type
_entity.pdbx_description
1 polymer ?
#
loop_
_entity_poly.entity_id
_entity_poly.type
_entity_poly.pdbx_seq_one_letter_code
_entity_poly.pdbx_strand_id
1 'polypeptide(L)' 'MTEREFYIQSIPKITEIIMECRRLSVEQYREWKIEVLRTTSPEAKLFVEKALQVIDTILFLDAKFPKPKGGK' A
#
# COMPACT_ATOMS: atom_id res chain seq x y z
N MET A 1 23.43 9.33 -4.63
CA MET A 1 22.32 8.65 -3.93
C MET A 1 22.59 7.16 -3.96
N THR A 2 22.68 6.53 -2.80
CA THR A 2 22.79 5.08 -2.67
C THR A 2 21.41 4.41 -2.82
N GLU A 3 21.40 3.13 -3.14
CA GLU A 3 20.15 2.35 -3.22
C GLU A 3 19.38 2.40 -1.89
N ARG A 4 20.09 2.36 -0.75
CA ARG A 4 19.51 2.54 0.59
C ARG A 4 18.83 3.89 0.77
N GLU A 5 19.47 4.98 0.35
CA GLU A 5 18.90 6.33 0.44
C GLU A 5 17.63 6.44 -0.43
N PHE A 6 17.65 5.84 -1.63
CA PHE A 6 16.49 5.78 -2.52
C PHE A 6 15.30 5.04 -1.87
N TYR A 7 15.55 3.90 -1.24
CA TYR A 7 14.49 3.18 -0.51
C TYR A 7 13.93 4.02 0.65
N ILE A 8 14.79 4.65 1.46
CA ILE A 8 14.35 5.49 2.58
C ILE A 8 13.46 6.65 2.08
N GLN A 9 13.83 7.28 0.96
CA GLN A 9 13.04 8.36 0.35
C GLN A 9 11.73 7.88 -0.29
N SER A 10 11.62 6.59 -0.61
CA SER A 10 10.42 5.99 -1.20
C SER A 10 9.38 5.58 -0.16
N ILE A 11 9.79 5.33 1.09
CA ILE A 11 8.89 4.96 2.20
C ILE A 11 7.76 5.98 2.43
N PRO A 12 8.00 7.31 2.45
CA PRO A 12 6.94 8.30 2.59
C PRO A 12 5.86 8.20 1.51
N LYS A 13 6.27 7.98 0.25
CA LYS A 13 5.32 7.86 -0.88
C LYS A 13 4.44 6.62 -0.74
N ILE A 14 5.01 5.49 -0.32
CA ILE A 14 4.23 4.27 -0.04
C ILE A 14 3.26 4.53 1.12
N THR A 15 3.69 5.29 2.13
CA THR A 15 2.84 5.65 3.27
C THR A 15 1.66 6.53 2.84
N GLU A 16 1.88 7.49 1.95
CA GLU A 16 0.81 8.33 1.38
C GLU A 16 -0.22 7.49 0.61
N ILE A 17 0.24 6.56 -0.23
CA ILE A 17 -0.64 5.62 -0.95
C ILE A 17 -1.48 4.80 0.05
N ILE A 18 -0.87 4.27 1.11
CA ILE A 18 -1.60 3.54 2.16
C ILE A 18 -2.69 4.41 2.78
N MET A 19 -2.41 5.67 3.08
CA MET A 19 -3.37 6.60 3.67
C MET A 19 -4.53 6.93 2.72
N GLU A 20 -4.28 6.98 1.42
CA GLU A 20 -5.32 7.11 0.40
C GLU A 20 -6.17 5.83 0.31
N CYS A 21 -5.52 4.66 0.25
CA CYS A 21 -6.22 3.38 0.21
C CYS A 21 -7.10 3.13 1.45
N ARG A 22 -6.72 3.66 2.63
CA ARG A 22 -7.55 3.59 3.85
C ARG A 22 -8.89 4.32 3.73
N ARG A 23 -9.05 5.24 2.78
CA ARG A 23 -10.31 5.96 2.52
C ARG A 23 -11.24 5.19 1.58
N LEU A 24 -10.75 4.14 0.93
CA LEU A 24 -11.51 3.31 0.01
C LEU A 24 -12.28 2.22 0.77
N SER A 25 -13.43 1.82 0.24
CA SER A 25 -14.01 0.54 0.62
C SER A 25 -13.12 -0.63 0.15
N VAL A 26 -13.36 -1.83 0.67
CA VAL A 26 -12.60 -3.02 0.27
C VAL A 26 -12.76 -3.29 -1.23
N GLU A 27 -13.96 -3.11 -1.78
CA GLU A 27 -14.27 -3.28 -3.20
C GLU A 27 -13.52 -2.23 -4.04
N GLN A 28 -13.58 -0.95 -3.65
CA GLN A 28 -12.89 0.13 -4.36
C GLN A 28 -11.37 -0.08 -4.37
N TYR A 29 -10.79 -0.56 -3.26
CA TYR A 29 -9.37 -0.90 -3.20
C TYR A 29 -9.00 -2.04 -4.14
N ARG A 30 -9.83 -3.09 -4.21
CA ARG A 30 -9.60 -4.23 -5.12
C ARG A 30 -9.64 -3.80 -6.58
N GLU A 31 -10.60 -2.98 -6.96
CA GLU A 31 -10.71 -2.43 -8.32
C GLU A 31 -9.48 -1.58 -8.66
N TRP A 32 -9.08 -0.68 -7.76
CA TRP A 32 -7.87 0.13 -7.92
C TRP A 32 -6.61 -0.74 -8.10
N LYS A 33 -6.46 -1.78 -7.28
CA LYS A 33 -5.32 -2.70 -7.34
C LYS A 33 -5.24 -3.44 -8.70
N ILE A 34 -6.37 -3.86 -9.23
CA ILE A 34 -6.46 -4.47 -10.57
C ILE A 34 -6.02 -3.48 -11.63
N GLU A 35 -6.49 -2.23 -11.56
CA GLU A 35 -6.12 -1.19 -12.52
C GLU A 35 -4.62 -0.91 -12.48
N VAL A 36 -4.04 -0.75 -11.29
CA VAL A 36 -2.58 -0.53 -11.13
C VAL A 36 -1.78 -1.65 -11.78
N LEU A 37 -2.15 -2.91 -11.54
CA LEU A 37 -1.47 -4.06 -12.16
C LEU A 37 -1.65 -4.11 -13.68
N ARG A 38 -2.80 -3.66 -14.19
CA ARG A 38 -3.11 -3.62 -15.62
C ARG A 38 -2.32 -2.54 -16.35
N THR A 39 -2.12 -1.38 -15.73
CA THR A 39 -1.44 -0.23 -16.36
C THR A 39 0.07 -0.21 -16.12
N THR A 40 0.58 -1.05 -15.22
CA THR A 40 2.02 -1.14 -14.91
C THR A 40 2.79 -1.77 -16.07
N SER A 41 3.92 -1.18 -16.44
CA SER A 41 4.79 -1.75 -17.47
C SER A 41 5.40 -3.09 -17.02
N PRO A 42 5.71 -4.01 -17.95
CA PRO A 42 6.25 -5.32 -17.60
C PRO A 42 7.51 -5.26 -16.71
N GLU A 43 8.38 -4.28 -16.93
CA GLU A 43 9.64 -4.09 -16.24
C GLU A 43 9.44 -3.69 -14.77
N ALA A 44 8.37 -2.95 -14.47
CA ALA A 44 8.03 -2.49 -13.13
C ALA A 44 7.11 -3.46 -12.36
N LYS A 45 6.60 -4.49 -13.03
CA LYS A 45 5.54 -5.36 -12.49
C LYS A 45 5.91 -6.03 -11.16
N LEU A 46 7.11 -6.61 -11.08
CA LEU A 46 7.59 -7.26 -9.85
C LEU A 46 7.73 -6.27 -8.68
N PHE A 47 8.15 -5.04 -8.96
CA PHE A 47 8.26 -4.01 -7.94
C PHE A 47 6.88 -3.57 -7.44
N VAL A 48 5.95 -3.32 -8.36
CA VAL A 48 4.57 -2.92 -8.03
C VAL A 48 3.84 -4.02 -7.25
N GLU A 49 4.01 -5.29 -7.62
CA GLU A 49 3.44 -6.42 -6.87
C GLU A 49 3.92 -6.45 -5.41
N LYS A 50 5.22 -6.21 -5.16
CA LYS A 50 5.76 -6.12 -3.80
C LYS A 50 5.24 -4.90 -3.04
N ALA A 51 5.12 -3.75 -3.69
CA ALA A 51 4.53 -2.56 -3.08
C ALA A 51 3.08 -2.79 -2.67
N LEU A 52 2.28 -3.41 -3.56
CA LEU A 52 0.90 -3.79 -3.28
C LEU A 52 0.79 -4.80 -2.13
N GLN A 53 1.72 -5.75 -2.02
CA GLN A 53 1.77 -6.68 -0.87
C GLN A 53 2.02 -5.94 0.46
N VAL A 54 2.89 -4.92 0.48
CA VAL A 54 3.10 -4.08 1.66
C VAL A 54 1.82 -3.31 2.00
N ILE A 55 1.15 -2.73 1.00
CA ILE A 55 -0.12 -2.01 1.19
C ILE A 55 -1.20 -2.95 1.73
N ASP A 56 -1.40 -4.12 1.13
CA ASP A 56 -2.34 -5.15 1.60
C ASP A 56 -2.06 -5.51 3.07
N THR A 57 -0.79 -5.78 3.36
CA THR A 57 -0.32 -6.14 4.69
C THR A 57 -0.75 -5.06 5.68
N ILE A 58 -0.46 -3.78 5.43
CA ILE A 58 -0.83 -2.69 6.35
C ILE A 58 -2.34 -2.47 6.44
N LEU A 59 -3.07 -2.47 5.32
CA LEU A 59 -4.52 -2.24 5.30
C LEU A 59 -5.30 -3.34 6.03
N PHE A 60 -4.86 -4.59 5.91
CA PHE A 60 -5.55 -5.75 6.46
C PHE A 60 -4.91 -6.30 7.74
N LEU A 61 -3.75 -5.81 8.18
CA LEU A 61 -3.23 -6.05 9.53
C LEU A 61 -4.10 -5.38 10.59
N ASP A 62 -4.60 -4.17 10.32
CA ASP A 62 -5.52 -3.45 11.22
C ASP A 62 -6.84 -4.23 11.42
N ALA A 63 -7.22 -5.11 10.49
CA ALA A 63 -8.38 -5.99 10.66
C ALA A 63 -8.16 -7.12 11.68
N LYS A 64 -6.89 -7.46 11.99
CA LYS A 64 -6.52 -8.46 13.01
C LYS A 64 -6.22 -7.85 14.38
N PHE A 65 -5.94 -6.55 14.46
CA PHE A 65 -5.75 -5.81 15.71
C PHE A 65 -6.81 -4.71 15.80
N PRO A 66 -7.99 -4.98 16.39
CA PRO A 66 -9.01 -3.94 16.56
C PRO A 66 -8.38 -2.76 17.28
N LYS A 67 -8.55 -1.55 16.73
CA LYS A 67 -8.11 -0.31 17.38
C LYS A 67 -8.56 -0.35 18.84
N PRO A 68 -7.70 -0.03 19.82
CA PRO A 68 -8.15 0.06 21.20
C PRO A 68 -9.32 1.04 21.23
N LYS A 69 -10.48 0.57 21.69
CA LYS A 69 -11.64 1.43 21.90
C LYS A 69 -11.15 2.56 22.81
N GLY A 70 -11.20 3.79 22.30
CA GLY A 70 -10.66 4.97 22.97
C GLY A 70 -11.01 4.95 24.46
N GLY A 71 -9.97 5.02 25.29
CA GLY A 71 -10.13 5.29 26.71
C GLY A 71 -10.82 6.65 26.85
N LYS A 72 -11.95 6.64 27.56
CA LYS A 72 -12.57 7.86 28.07
C LYS A 72 -11.61 8.59 28.98
#